data_AF-A0A2D5CR48-F1
#
_entry.id   AF-A0A2D5CR48-F1
#
_cell.length_a   1.000
_cell.length_b   1.000
_cell.length_c   1.000
_cell.angle_alpha   90.00
_cell.angle_beta   90.00
_cell.angle_gamma   90.00
#
_symmetry.space_group_name_H-M   'P 1'
#
loop_
_entity.id
_entity.type
_entity.pdbx_description
1 polymer ?
#
loop_
_entity_poly.entity_id
_entity_poly.type
_entity_poly.pdbx_seq_one_letter_code
_entity_poly.pdbx_strand_id
1 'polypeptide(L)'
;MQHHASPPPYNHGPANWPRPPSAIVAARLHTPPNGARITVAGLVILRQRPGTAKGVIFITLEDETGTVNVIVWRKLFEDSRRAVTSARLLRVTGTLQRADGVTHVIAQNIEDISPMLDHLLTPVLPLSTADKTRYG
;
A
#
# COMPACT_ATOMS: atom_id res chain seq x y z
N MET A 1 -35.31 18.22 -1.87
CA MET A 1 -34.43 18.04 -3.05
C MET A 1 -33.03 18.47 -2.66
N GLN A 2 -32.15 17.52 -2.32
CA GLN A 2 -30.72 17.80 -2.12
C GLN A 2 -29.97 16.74 -2.92
N HIS A 3 -29.32 17.19 -4.01
CA HIS A 3 -28.50 16.35 -4.87
C HIS A 3 -27.17 16.12 -4.17
N HIS A 4 -26.95 14.91 -3.67
CA HIS A 4 -25.64 14.42 -3.25
C HIS A 4 -24.78 14.27 -4.52
N ALA A 5 -23.88 15.22 -4.76
CA ALA A 5 -22.98 15.17 -5.90
C ALA A 5 -22.06 13.96 -5.77
N SER A 6 -22.15 13.01 -6.71
CA SER A 6 -21.21 11.90 -6.83
C SER A 6 -19.77 12.45 -7.00
N PRO A 7 -18.75 11.79 -6.43
CA PRO A 7 -17.37 12.18 -6.66
C PRO A 7 -17.05 12.17 -8.16
N PRO A 8 -16.18 13.09 -8.64
CA PRO A 8 -15.91 13.22 -10.07
C PRO A 8 -15.34 11.90 -10.63
N PRO A 9 -15.68 11.53 -11.88
CA PRO A 9 -15.14 10.32 -12.50
C PRO A 9 -13.61 10.42 -12.60
N TYR A 10 -12.92 9.36 -12.19
CA TYR A 10 -11.47 9.25 -12.31
C TYR A 10 -11.07 9.44 -13.78
N ASN A 11 -10.34 10.51 -14.06
CA ASN A 11 -9.95 10.94 -15.40
C ASN A 11 -9.20 9.84 -16.19
N HIS A 12 -9.73 9.45 -17.36
CA HIS A 12 -9.16 8.44 -18.28
C HIS A 12 -8.09 9.04 -19.22
N GLY A 13 -7.06 9.67 -18.66
CA GLY A 13 -5.86 10.04 -19.43
C GLY A 13 -5.02 8.81 -19.81
N PRO A 14 -4.06 8.94 -20.75
CA PRO A 14 -3.26 7.83 -21.29
C PRO A 14 -2.36 7.10 -20.27
N ALA A 15 -2.31 7.56 -19.02
CA ALA A 15 -1.79 6.79 -17.89
C ALA A 15 -2.91 6.60 -16.85
N ASN A 16 -3.84 5.68 -17.13
CA ASN A 16 -4.91 5.30 -16.20
C ASN A 16 -4.34 4.43 -15.06
N TRP A 17 -3.49 4.99 -14.21
CA TRP A 17 -3.02 4.34 -13.00
C TRP A 17 -2.63 5.35 -11.90
N PRO A 18 -2.82 5.02 -10.60
CA PRO A 18 -2.60 5.95 -9.48
C PRO A 18 -1.14 6.40 -9.33
N ARG A 19 -0.91 7.71 -9.17
CA ARG A 19 0.43 8.26 -8.92
C ARG A 19 0.66 8.47 -7.41
N PRO A 20 1.92 8.41 -6.92
CA PRO A 20 2.22 8.81 -5.55
C PRO A 20 1.62 10.18 -5.20
N PRO A 21 1.01 10.34 -4.01
CA PRO A 21 1.00 9.40 -2.89
C PRO A 21 -0.10 8.31 -2.95
N SER A 22 -0.94 8.30 -3.98
CA SER A 22 -2.00 7.29 -4.14
C SER A 22 -1.42 5.92 -4.46
N ALA A 23 -1.84 4.91 -3.70
CA ALA A 23 -1.40 3.55 -3.88
C ALA A 23 -2.08 2.89 -5.09
N ILE A 24 -1.31 2.12 -5.87
CA ILE A 24 -1.82 1.19 -6.88
C ILE A 24 -1.99 -0.20 -6.26
N VAL A 25 -3.08 -0.89 -6.60
CA VAL A 25 -3.35 -2.27 -6.15
C VAL A 25 -2.44 -3.27 -6.86
N ALA A 26 -2.13 -4.40 -6.20
CA ALA A 26 -1.22 -5.42 -6.70
C ALA A 26 -1.59 -5.91 -8.12
N ALA A 27 -2.88 -6.20 -8.36
CA ALA A 27 -3.35 -6.68 -9.66
C ALA A 27 -3.10 -5.70 -10.82
N ARG A 28 -2.90 -4.41 -10.54
CA ARG A 28 -2.68 -3.37 -11.55
C ARG A 28 -1.21 -3.00 -11.74
N LEU A 29 -0.27 -3.69 -11.11
CA LEU A 29 1.16 -3.42 -11.28
C LEU A 29 1.66 -3.61 -12.72
N HIS A 30 0.90 -4.24 -13.62
CA HIS A 30 1.22 -4.31 -15.04
C HIS A 30 0.97 -2.99 -15.80
N THR A 31 0.17 -2.07 -15.24
CA THR A 31 -0.24 -0.83 -15.93
C THR A 31 0.83 0.27 -16.00
N PRO A 32 1.67 0.52 -14.97
CA PRO A 32 2.72 1.53 -15.06
C PRO A 32 3.88 1.04 -15.94
N PRO A 33 4.54 1.89 -16.74
CA PRO A 33 5.74 1.49 -17.47
C PRO A 33 6.89 1.08 -16.52
N ASN A 34 7.85 0.31 -17.02
CA ASN A 34 9.05 -0.01 -16.25
C ASN A 34 9.80 1.28 -15.89
N GLY A 35 10.35 1.38 -14.69
CA GLY A 35 10.98 2.60 -14.18
C GLY A 35 10.00 3.65 -13.65
N ALA A 36 8.68 3.41 -13.70
CA ALA A 36 7.70 4.33 -13.14
C ALA A 36 7.82 4.40 -11.62
N ARG A 37 7.71 5.61 -11.07
CA ARG A 37 7.57 5.82 -9.62
C ARG A 37 6.11 5.57 -9.20
N ILE A 38 5.91 4.64 -8.28
CA ILE A 38 4.59 4.22 -7.78
C ILE A 38 4.57 4.20 -6.24
N THR A 39 3.36 4.18 -5.69
CA THR A 39 3.12 3.86 -4.28
C THR A 39 2.29 2.58 -4.22
N VAL A 40 2.60 1.69 -3.29
CA VAL A 40 1.81 0.49 -2.96
C VAL A 40 1.57 0.47 -1.46
N ALA A 41 0.50 -0.18 -1.02
CA ALA A 41 0.25 -0.41 0.40
C ALA A 41 -0.27 -1.84 0.58
N GLY A 42 0.15 -2.51 1.64
CA GLY A 42 -0.26 -3.89 1.88
C GLY A 42 0.25 -4.44 3.21
N LEU A 43 -0.37 -5.53 3.64
CA LEU A 43 0.05 -6.30 4.81
C LEU A 43 1.40 -6.95 4.54
N VAL A 44 2.28 -6.95 5.53
CA VAL A 44 3.58 -7.58 5.37
C VAL A 44 3.50 -9.06 5.68
N ILE A 45 3.68 -9.90 4.66
CA ILE A 45 3.48 -11.35 4.78
C ILE A 45 4.81 -12.08 4.93
N LEU A 46 5.87 -11.57 4.28
CA LEU A 46 7.18 -12.19 4.30
C LEU A 46 8.30 -11.15 4.30
N ARG A 47 9.39 -11.47 5.00
CA ARG A 47 10.66 -10.75 4.97
C ARG A 47 11.80 -11.73 4.77
N GLN A 48 12.68 -11.45 3.83
CA GLN A 48 13.87 -12.26 3.58
C GLN A 48 15.11 -11.37 3.51
N ARG A 49 16.18 -11.82 4.15
CA ARG A 49 17.50 -11.20 4.05
C ARG A 49 18.52 -12.29 3.71
N PRO A 50 18.65 -12.65 2.43
CA PRO A 50 19.59 -13.68 2.01
C PRO A 50 21.02 -13.28 2.41
N GLY A 51 21.78 -14.20 3.01
CA GLY A 51 23.14 -13.93 3.49
C GLY A 51 24.11 -13.47 2.38
N THR A 52 23.81 -13.81 1.13
CA THR A 52 24.62 -13.49 -0.05
C THR A 52 24.26 -12.15 -0.72
N ALA A 53 23.13 -11.51 -0.36
CA ALA A 53 22.54 -10.42 -1.13
C ALA A 53 23.05 -9.01 -0.75
N LYS A 54 24.33 -8.83 -0.39
CA LYS A 54 24.98 -7.50 -0.13
C LYS A 54 24.15 -6.51 0.71
N GLY A 55 23.39 -6.98 1.70
CA GLY A 55 22.57 -6.12 2.56
C GLY A 55 21.21 -5.72 1.98
N VAL A 56 20.70 -6.41 0.97
CA VAL A 56 19.33 -6.29 0.45
C VAL A 56 18.36 -7.03 1.38
N ILE A 57 17.19 -6.44 1.57
CA ILE A 57 16.04 -7.06 2.20
C ILE A 57 14.92 -7.13 1.16
N PHE A 58 14.27 -8.28 1.08
CA PHE A 58 13.06 -8.50 0.31
C PHE A 58 11.87 -8.50 1.26
N ILE A 59 10.81 -7.79 0.89
CA ILE A 59 9.55 -7.76 1.61
C ILE A 59 8.44 -8.13 0.62
N THR A 60 7.58 -9.06 0.99
CA THR A 60 6.35 -9.32 0.24
C THR A 60 5.19 -8.66 0.97
N LEU A 61 4.54 -7.72 0.28
CA LEU A 61 3.28 -7.12 0.70
C LEU A 61 2.12 -7.86 0.04
N GLU A 62 0.96 -7.84 0.68
CA GLU A 62 -0.28 -8.38 0.12
C GLU A 62 -1.44 -7.41 0.34
N ASP A 63 -2.26 -7.25 -0.69
CA ASP A 63 -3.59 -6.67 -0.64
C ASP A 63 -4.60 -7.72 -1.12
N GLU A 64 -5.90 -7.41 -1.11
CA GLU A 64 -6.95 -8.32 -1.53
C GLU A 64 -6.86 -8.74 -3.02
N THR A 65 -6.03 -8.06 -3.81
CA THR A 65 -5.86 -8.28 -5.25
C THR A 65 -4.60 -9.07 -5.59
N GLY A 66 -3.72 -9.31 -4.62
CA GLY A 66 -2.51 -10.13 -4.79
C GLY A 66 -1.29 -9.62 -4.02
N THR A 67 -0.11 -10.03 -4.46
CA THR A 67 1.16 -9.74 -3.78
C THR A 67 2.01 -8.70 -4.52
N VAL A 68 2.83 -7.98 -3.75
CA VAL A 68 3.83 -7.03 -4.25
C VAL A 68 5.19 -7.35 -3.66
N ASN A 69 6.17 -7.59 -4.52
CA ASN A 69 7.55 -7.80 -4.09
C ASN A 69 8.29 -6.47 -3.98
N VAL A 70 8.81 -6.16 -2.81
CA VAL A 70 9.54 -4.94 -2.51
C VAL A 70 10.99 -5.27 -2.22
N ILE A 71 11.90 -4.51 -2.85
CA ILE A 71 13.34 -4.59 -2.60
C ILE A 71 13.75 -3.36 -1.80
N VAL A 72 14.36 -3.58 -0.64
CA VAL A 72 14.85 -2.54 0.26
C VAL A 72 16.37 -2.65 0.33
N TRP A 73 17.04 -1.62 -0.17
CA TRP A 73 18.50 -1.52 -0.09
C TRP A 73 18.96 -1.14 1.31
N ARG A 74 20.18 -1.53 1.66
CA ARG A 74 20.81 -1.31 2.97
C ARG A 74 20.62 0.11 3.49
N LYS A 75 20.87 1.13 2.67
CA LYS A 75 20.75 2.54 3.06
C LYS A 75 19.35 2.88 3.56
N LEU A 76 18.32 2.54 2.78
CA LEU A 76 16.94 2.78 3.17
C LEU A 76 16.52 1.95 4.39
N PHE A 77 17.04 0.73 4.50
CA PHE A 77 16.82 -0.08 5.70
C PHE A 77 17.41 0.58 6.95
N GLU A 78 18.60 1.14 6.87
CA GLU A 78 19.23 1.84 7.99
C GLU A 78 18.40 3.06 8.41
N ASP A 79 17.90 3.83 7.44
CA ASP A 79 17.05 5.01 7.68
C ASP A 79 15.66 4.65 8.25
N SER A 80 15.08 3.51 7.84
CA SER A 80 13.71 3.09 8.15
C SER A 80 13.66 1.76 8.91
N ARG A 81 14.66 1.50 9.76
CA ARG A 81 14.89 0.17 10.37
C ARG A 81 13.68 -0.39 11.11
N ARG A 82 12.98 0.44 11.88
CA ARG A 82 11.79 0.03 12.64
C ARG A 82 10.67 -0.41 11.69
N ALA A 83 10.29 0.43 10.74
CA ALA A 83 9.24 0.11 9.77
C ALA A 83 9.55 -1.19 9.01
N VAL A 84 10.78 -1.35 8.53
CA VAL A 84 11.18 -2.56 7.80
C VAL A 84 11.14 -3.81 8.68
N THR A 85 11.52 -3.71 9.96
CA THR A 85 11.65 -4.90 10.83
C THR A 85 10.33 -5.31 11.47
N SER A 86 9.47 -4.36 11.88
CA SER A 86 8.32 -4.64 12.75
C SER A 86 6.94 -4.30 12.19
N ALA A 87 6.84 -3.51 11.11
CA ALA A 87 5.53 -3.09 10.62
C ALA A 87 4.65 -4.27 10.18
N ARG A 88 3.37 -4.22 10.51
CA ARG A 88 2.36 -5.18 10.03
C ARG A 88 1.73 -4.73 8.73
N LEU A 89 1.65 -3.41 8.52
CA LEU A 89 1.13 -2.78 7.32
C LEU A 89 2.12 -1.71 6.86
N LEU A 90 2.50 -1.74 5.58
CA LEU A 90 3.44 -0.80 5.01
C LEU A 90 2.82 -0.04 3.84
N ARG A 91 3.15 1.25 3.73
CA ARG A 91 3.05 2.02 2.49
C ARG A 91 4.45 2.22 1.95
N VAL A 92 4.69 1.81 0.72
CA VAL A 92 6.00 1.88 0.06
C VAL A 92 5.87 2.71 -1.20
N THR A 93 6.69 3.75 -1.29
CA THR A 93 6.87 4.51 -2.54
C THR A 93 8.22 4.15 -3.14
N GLY A 94 8.25 3.83 -4.42
CA GLY A 94 9.46 3.34 -5.07
C GLY A 94 9.36 3.29 -6.58
N THR A 95 10.40 2.74 -7.20
CA THR A 95 10.48 2.56 -8.65
C THR A 95 10.06 1.14 -9.01
N LEU A 96 9.13 1.02 -9.96
CA LEU A 96 8.72 -0.26 -10.51
C LEU A 96 9.83 -0.82 -11.40
N GLN A 97 10.26 -2.06 -11.16
CA GLN A 97 11.24 -2.77 -11.96
C GLN A 97 10.69 -4.12 -12.41
N ARG A 98 10.84 -4.43 -13.70
CA ARG A 98 10.50 -5.73 -14.28
C ARG A 98 11.78 -6.41 -14.75
N ALA A 99 12.03 -7.62 -14.27
CA ALA A 99 13.16 -8.45 -14.67
C ALA A 99 12.74 -9.92 -14.59
N ASP A 100 13.14 -10.72 -15.58
CA ASP A 100 12.96 -12.19 -15.58
C ASP A 100 11.51 -12.66 -15.27
N GLY A 101 10.52 -11.92 -15.77
CA GLY A 101 9.10 -12.22 -15.55
C GLY A 101 8.55 -11.82 -14.18
N VAL A 102 9.38 -11.27 -13.29
CA VAL A 102 8.98 -10.82 -11.95
C VAL A 102 8.92 -9.28 -11.90
N THR A 103 7.90 -8.77 -11.22
CA THR A 103 7.75 -7.33 -10.95
C THR A 103 8.14 -7.03 -9.50
N HIS A 104 9.04 -6.08 -9.32
CA HIS A 104 9.51 -5.58 -8.03
C HIS A 104 9.26 -4.08 -7.89
N VAL A 105 9.10 -3.61 -6.66
CA VAL A 105 9.18 -2.19 -6.30
C VAL A 105 10.48 -1.95 -5.56
N ILE A 106 11.39 -1.18 -6.16
CA ILE A 106 12.61 -0.73 -5.51
C ILE A 106 12.24 0.41 -4.57
N ALA A 107 12.24 0.14 -3.27
CA ALA A 107 11.79 1.08 -2.26
C ALA A 107 12.68 2.33 -2.22
N GLN A 108 12.03 3.49 -2.12
CA GLN A 108 12.66 4.80 -1.93
C GLN A 108 12.16 5.49 -0.65
N ASN A 109 10.91 5.23 -0.25
CA ASN A 109 10.32 5.66 1.00
C ASN A 109 9.46 4.52 1.56
N ILE A 110 9.54 4.29 2.88
CA ILE A 110 8.80 3.24 3.58
C ILE A 110 8.14 3.86 4.80
N GLU A 111 6.83 3.68 4.92
CA GLU A 111 6.04 4.21 6.02
C GLU A 111 5.35 3.05 6.73
N ASP A 112 5.53 3.01 8.05
CA ASP A 112 4.77 2.13 8.93
C ASP A 112 3.38 2.71 9.12
N ILE A 113 2.39 2.09 8.47
CA ILE A 113 0.98 2.45 8.59
C ILE A 113 0.21 1.40 9.41
N SER A 114 0.90 0.56 10.18
CA SER A 114 0.29 -0.41 11.09
C SER A 114 -0.73 0.19 12.07
N PRO A 115 -0.59 1.43 12.57
CA PRO A 115 -1.62 2.05 13.41
C PRO A 115 -3.00 2.13 12.73
N MET A 116 -3.07 2.11 11.39
CA MET A 116 -4.35 2.08 10.68
C MET A 116 -5.13 0.79 10.92
N LEU A 117 -4.45 -0.31 11.26
CA LEU A 117 -5.10 -1.58 11.59
C LEU A 117 -5.87 -1.50 12.91
N ASP A 118 -5.45 -0.63 13.83
CA ASP A 118 -6.12 -0.49 15.13
C ASP A 118 -7.52 0.12 14.97
N HIS A 119 -7.75 0.89 13.90
CA HIS A 119 -9.08 1.40 13.56
C HIS A 119 -10.07 0.29 13.19
N LEU A 120 -9.60 -0.85 12.69
CA LEU A 120 -10.47 -2.01 12.41
C LEU A 120 -11.00 -2.67 13.69
N LEU A 121 -10.29 -2.48 14.80
CA LEU A 121 -10.65 -3.02 16.12
C LEU A 121 -11.52 -2.05 16.92
N THR A 122 -11.70 -0.81 16.44
CA THR A 122 -12.56 0.16 17.11
C THR A 122 -14.02 -0.27 16.92
N PRO A 123 -14.74 -0.63 17.99
CA PRO A 123 -16.14 -1.01 17.86
C PRO A 123 -16.92 0.15 17.26
N VAL A 124 -17.65 -0.10 16.18
CA VAL A 124 -18.69 0.81 15.74
C VAL A 124 -19.76 0.76 16.83
N LEU A 125 -19.74 1.73 17.76
CA LEU A 125 -20.81 1.85 18.73
C LEU A 125 -22.13 1.94 17.94
N PRO A 126 -23.14 1.11 18.25
CA PRO A 126 -24.41 1.21 17.57
C PRO A 126 -24.93 2.63 17.75
N LEU A 127 -25.34 3.26 16.64
CA LEU A 127 -26.05 4.54 16.69
C LEU A 127 -27.18 4.39 17.71
N SER A 128 -27.14 5.22 18.76
CA SER A 128 -28.11 5.15 19.84
C SER A 128 -29.53 5.18 19.28
N THR A 129 -30.37 4.24 19.72
CA THR A 129 -31.79 4.08 19.38
C THR A 129 -32.67 5.28 19.79
N ALA A 130 -32.08 6.41 20.21
CA ALA A 130 -32.77 7.62 20.63
C ALA A 130 -33.55 8.34 19.51
N ASP A 131 -33.53 7.86 18.26
CA ASP A 131 -34.32 8.39 17.13
C ASP A 131 -35.59 7.55 16.82
N LYS A 132 -36.14 6.85 17.83
CA LYS A 132 -37.40 6.10 17.68
C LYS A 132 -38.65 6.77 18.25
N THR A 133 -38.58 7.99 18.78
CA THR A 133 -39.75 8.68 19.37
C THR A 133 -40.44 9.70 18.46
N ARG A 134 -40.11 9.76 17.16
CA ARG A 134 -40.75 10.70 16.21
C ARG A 134 -41.74 10.10 15.22
N TYR A 135 -42.14 8.84 15.41
CA TYR A 135 -43.27 8.24 14.69
C TYR A 135 -44.18 7.53 15.69
N GLY A 136 -45.02 8.32 16.36
CA GLY A 136 -46.13 7.88 17.20
C GLY A 136 -47.28 8.86 17.03
#